data_AF-A0A4R3HCG6-F1
#
_entry.id   AF-A0A4R3HCG6-F1
#
_cell.length_a   1.000
_cell.length_b   1.000
_cell.length_c   1.000
_cell.angle_alpha   90.00
_cell.angle_beta   90.00
_cell.angle_gamma   90.00
#
_symmetry.space_group_name_H-M   'P 1'
#
loop_
_entity.id
_entity.type
_entity.pdbx_description
1 polymer ?
#
loop_
_entity_poly.entity_id
_entity_poly.type
_entity_poly.pdbx_seq_one_letter_code
_entity_poly.pdbx_strand_id
1 'polypeptide(L)'
;MTEPLPIVELVVGIADNINFMNVLDPQNPIPLSLKLDAPSRLVFRLSDELIRVGWTFQKRPILFTDDFGINFSSYTWIELLYDVPQKPFTCFMIDYEDNRVGEYIYSLFMTDSHRQNIILDPKIENGGGKVP
;
A
#
# COMPACT_ATOMS: atom_id res chain seq x y z
N MET A 1 11.93 18.32 17.35
CA MET A 1 11.77 16.87 17.23
C MET A 1 10.34 16.66 16.79
N THR A 2 10.13 16.36 15.51
CA THR A 2 8.82 15.97 15.00
C THR A 2 8.59 14.53 15.44
N GLU A 3 7.45 14.26 16.08
CA GLU A 3 7.07 12.90 16.44
C GLU A 3 6.98 12.02 15.18
N PRO A 4 7.34 10.73 15.25
CA PRO A 4 7.22 9.85 14.10
C PRO A 4 5.75 9.74 13.67
N LEU A 5 5.50 9.85 12.37
CA LEU A 5 4.16 9.67 11.81
C LEU A 5 3.61 8.28 12.19
N PRO A 6 2.31 8.17 12.52
CA PRO A 6 1.68 6.87 12.73
C PRO A 6 1.86 5.99 11.49
N ILE A 7 2.17 4.71 11.69
CA ILE A 7 2.39 3.75 10.61
C ILE A 7 1.09 3.01 10.32
N VAL A 8 0.68 3.01 9.05
CA VAL A 8 -0.42 2.20 8.53
C VAL A 8 0.18 1.14 7.61
N GLU A 9 0.11 -0.12 8.02
CA GLU A 9 0.62 -1.24 7.24
C GLU A 9 -0.47 -1.87 6.35
N LEU A 10 -0.12 -2.06 5.08
CA LEU A 10 -0.88 -2.88 4.14
C LEU A 10 -0.03 -4.08 3.72
N VAL A 11 -0.50 -5.26 4.12
CA VAL A 11 0.14 -6.52 3.80
C VAL A 11 -0.65 -7.15 2.66
N VAL A 12 -0.16 -7.03 1.44
CA VAL A 12 -0.84 -7.55 0.27
C VAL A 12 -0.68 -9.06 0.23
N GLY A 13 -1.79 -9.77 0.32
CA GLY A 13 -1.87 -11.22 0.18
C GLY A 13 -3.09 -11.63 -0.62
N ILE A 14 -3.24 -12.93 -0.84
CA ILE A 14 -4.42 -13.51 -1.47
C ILE A 14 -5.18 -14.25 -0.36
N ALA A 15 -6.46 -13.96 -0.19
CA ALA A 15 -7.33 -14.71 0.70
C ALA A 15 -8.48 -15.34 -0.09
N ASP A 16 -9.00 -16.46 0.44
CA ASP A 16 -10.13 -17.21 -0.13
C ASP A 16 -9.97 -17.56 -1.61
N ASN A 17 -8.72 -17.79 -2.06
CA ASN A 17 -8.33 -18.23 -3.40
C ASN A 17 -8.75 -17.34 -4.59
N ILE A 18 -9.20 -16.09 -4.38
CA ILE A 18 -9.69 -15.27 -5.50
C ILE A 18 -9.24 -13.81 -5.43
N ASN A 19 -9.14 -13.18 -4.25
CA ASN A 19 -8.98 -11.73 -4.15
C ASN A 19 -7.71 -11.30 -3.40
N PHE A 20 -7.12 -10.19 -3.84
CA PHE A 20 -6.08 -9.50 -3.08
C PHE A 20 -6.68 -8.75 -1.91
N MET A 21 -6.11 -8.97 -0.73
CA MET A 21 -6.60 -8.47 0.55
C MET A 21 -5.44 -7.91 1.37
N ASN A 22 -5.76 -7.06 2.34
CA ASN A 22 -4.85 -6.77 3.44
C ASN A 22 -4.88 -7.94 4.42
N VAL A 23 -3.81 -8.74 4.43
CA VAL A 23 -3.64 -9.92 5.28
C VAL A 23 -2.74 -9.62 6.48
N LEU A 24 -2.75 -8.37 6.97
CA LEU A 24 -2.03 -7.99 8.19
C LEU A 24 -2.44 -8.88 9.38
N ASP A 25 -3.73 -9.18 9.47
CA ASP A 25 -4.27 -10.28 10.26
C ASP A 25 -4.72 -11.42 9.31
N PRO A 26 -3.94 -12.51 9.16
CA PRO A 26 -4.29 -13.62 8.29
C PRO A 26 -5.58 -14.36 8.69
N GLN A 27 -6.04 -14.23 9.95
CA GLN A 27 -7.30 -14.84 10.40
C GLN A 27 -8.53 -14.00 10.01
N ASN A 28 -8.33 -12.71 9.74
CA ASN A 28 -9.38 -11.78 9.36
C ASN A 28 -8.92 -10.85 8.24
N PRO A 29 -8.68 -11.39 7.03
CA PRO A 29 -8.25 -10.59 5.89
C PRO A 29 -9.34 -9.59 5.51
N ILE A 30 -8.96 -8.34 5.30
CA ILE A 30 -9.89 -7.27 4.91
C ILE A 30 -9.57 -6.76 3.51
N PRO A 31 -10.54 -6.17 2.79
CA PRO A 31 -10.26 -5.52 1.51
C PRO A 31 -9.10 -4.52 1.62
N LEU A 32 -8.31 -4.40 0.56
CA LEU A 32 -7.30 -3.34 0.45
C LEU A 32 -8.01 -1.99 0.36
N SER A 33 -8.21 -1.37 1.52
CA SER A 33 -8.81 -0.06 1.67
C SER A 33 -8.01 0.76 2.68
N LEU A 34 -7.87 2.05 2.39
CA LEU A 34 -7.30 3.01 3.34
C LEU A 34 -8.38 4.00 3.77
N LYS A 35 -8.40 4.26 5.07
CA LYS A 35 -9.08 5.40 5.67
C LYS A 35 -8.04 6.21 6.40
N LEU A 36 -7.78 7.42 5.92
CA LEU A 36 -6.78 8.32 6.46
C LEU A 36 -7.49 9.55 7.02
N ASP A 37 -7.14 9.94 8.24
CA ASP A 37 -7.71 11.09 8.96
C ASP A 37 -6.65 11.97 9.61
N ALA A 38 -5.38 11.60 9.46
CA ALA A 38 -4.22 12.33 9.95
C ALA A 38 -2.98 11.96 9.11
N PRO A 39 -1.95 12.84 9.08
CA PRO A 39 -0.67 12.53 8.46
C PRO A 39 -0.12 11.20 8.96
N SER A 40 0.30 10.34 8.04
CA SER A 40 0.62 8.94 8.32
C SER A 40 1.70 8.42 7.37
N ARG A 41 2.44 7.41 7.81
CA ARG A 41 3.34 6.64 6.94
C ARG A 41 2.65 5.36 6.48
N LEU A 42 2.42 5.24 5.18
CA LEU A 42 1.83 4.06 4.56
C LEU A 42 2.94 3.10 4.20
N VAL A 43 2.92 1.89 4.74
CA VAL A 43 3.89 0.83 4.44
C VAL A 43 3.17 -0.28 3.69
N PHE A 44 3.56 -0.49 2.44
CA PHE A 44 3.05 -1.56 1.61
C PHE A 44 4.07 -2.68 1.55
N ARG A 45 3.66 -3.89 1.93
CA ARG A 45 4.51 -5.08 1.82
C ARG A 45 3.74 -6.25 1.24
N LEU A 46 4.44 -7.12 0.53
CA LEU A 46 3.89 -8.41 0.16
C LEU A 46 3.87 -9.35 1.38
N SER A 47 2.87 -10.21 1.44
CA SER A 47 2.84 -11.34 2.38
C SER A 47 3.96 -12.33 2.08
N ASP A 48 4.41 -13.05 3.10
CA ASP A 48 5.48 -14.05 2.97
C ASP A 48 5.13 -15.15 1.97
N GLU A 49 3.84 -15.46 1.82
CA GLU A 49 3.35 -16.46 0.87
C GLU A 49 3.56 -16.03 -0.58
N LEU A 50 3.24 -14.77 -0.91
CA LEU A 50 3.48 -14.19 -2.23
C LEU A 50 4.99 -14.07 -2.50
N ILE A 51 5.77 -13.63 -1.51
CA ILE A 51 7.22 -13.53 -1.62
C ILE A 51 7.84 -14.91 -1.89
N ARG A 52 7.36 -15.95 -1.21
CA ARG A 52 7.85 -17.33 -1.35
C ARG A 52 7.66 -17.87 -2.76
N VAL A 53 6.55 -17.52 -3.43
CA VAL A 53 6.26 -17.97 -4.79
C VAL A 53 6.79 -17.00 -5.86
N GLY A 54 7.53 -15.96 -5.48
CA GLY A 54 8.28 -15.11 -6.40
C GLY A 54 7.54 -13.88 -6.90
N TRP A 55 6.50 -13.44 -6.19
CA TRP A 55 5.83 -12.18 -6.49
C TRP A 55 6.67 -10.98 -6.05
N THR A 56 6.54 -9.88 -6.79
CA THR A 56 7.17 -8.59 -6.47
C THR A 56 6.22 -7.45 -6.79
N PHE A 57 6.48 -6.27 -6.24
CA PHE A 57 5.97 -5.04 -6.82
C PHE A 57 6.75 -4.71 -8.10
N GLN A 58 6.15 -3.92 -8.99
CA GLN A 58 6.86 -3.36 -10.15
C GLN A 58 7.78 -2.21 -9.73
N LYS A 59 8.72 -1.81 -10.60
CA LYS A 59 9.68 -0.72 -10.32
C LYS A 59 8.99 0.58 -9.90
N ARG A 60 7.84 0.88 -10.49
CA ARG A 60 6.88 1.90 -10.05
C ARG A 60 5.72 1.14 -9.39
N PRO A 61 5.69 1.03 -8.06
CA PRO A 61 4.80 0.12 -7.37
C PRO A 61 3.39 0.68 -7.18
N ILE A 62 3.22 2.00 -7.33
CA ILE A 62 1.98 2.69 -7.03
C ILE A 62 1.77 3.94 -7.88
N LEU A 63 0.51 4.29 -8.09
CA LEU A 63 0.06 5.55 -8.65
C LEU A 63 -1.15 6.03 -7.84
N PHE A 64 -1.16 7.29 -7.42
CA PHE A 64 -2.36 7.96 -6.92
C PHE A 64 -2.94 8.84 -8.01
N THR A 65 -4.24 8.68 -8.27
CA THR A 65 -5.01 9.52 -9.20
C THR A 65 -5.48 10.77 -8.46
N ASP A 66 -5.50 11.91 -9.16
CA ASP A 66 -6.00 13.22 -8.69
C ASP A 66 -5.28 13.84 -7.47
N ASP A 67 -4.17 13.27 -7.02
CA ASP A 67 -3.35 13.84 -5.94
C ASP A 67 -2.46 15.02 -6.39
N PHE A 68 -1.89 14.94 -7.60
CA PHE A 68 -0.93 15.92 -8.13
C PHE A 68 0.28 16.23 -7.21
N GLY A 69 0.64 15.32 -6.30
CA GLY A 69 1.75 15.48 -5.35
C GLY A 69 1.42 16.36 -4.15
N ILE A 70 0.14 16.49 -3.79
CA ILE A 70 -0.32 17.37 -2.69
C ILE A 70 -0.32 16.61 -1.36
N ASN A 71 -0.86 15.39 -1.33
CA ASN A 71 -1.00 14.60 -0.11
C ASN A 71 -0.05 13.42 -0.04
N PHE A 72 0.35 12.84 -1.18
CA PHE A 72 1.17 11.63 -1.20
C PHE A 72 2.57 11.93 -1.70
N SER A 73 3.58 11.53 -0.91
CA SER A 73 4.96 11.61 -1.33
C SER A 73 5.28 10.66 -2.48
N SER A 74 6.49 10.79 -3.05
CA SER A 74 7.08 9.70 -3.83
C SER A 74 7.26 8.44 -2.97
N TYR A 75 7.25 7.25 -3.59
CA TYR A 75 7.52 6.01 -2.88
C TYR A 75 9.01 5.83 -2.60
N THR A 76 9.33 5.18 -1.48
CA THR A 76 10.68 4.79 -1.09
C THR A 76 10.72 3.28 -0.81
N TRP A 77 11.66 2.56 -1.42
CA TRP A 77 11.87 1.14 -1.10
C TRP A 77 12.43 0.98 0.31
N ILE A 78 11.90 0.01 1.05
CA ILE A 78 12.37 -0.29 2.40
C ILE A 78 13.32 -1.47 2.33
N GLU A 79 14.55 -1.27 2.82
CA GLU A 79 15.55 -2.34 2.97
C GLU A 79 15.41 -3.07 4.31
N LEU A 80 14.97 -2.35 5.35
CA LEU A 80 14.78 -2.86 6.72
C LEU A 80 13.44 -2.37 7.27
N LEU A 81 12.55 -3.31 7.62
CA LEU A 81 11.30 -3.02 8.33
C LEU A 81 11.37 -3.64 9.73
N TYR A 82 11.33 -2.82 10.78
CA TYR A 82 11.53 -3.27 12.17
C TYR A 82 12.79 -4.14 12.36
N ASP A 83 13.91 -3.69 11.79
CA ASP A 83 15.20 -4.40 11.76
C ASP A 83 15.19 -5.75 11.00
N VAL A 84 14.11 -6.07 10.28
CA VAL A 84 14.00 -7.25 9.43
C VAL A 84 14.35 -6.89 7.97
N PRO A 85 15.38 -7.52 7.37
CA PRO A 85 15.72 -7.33 5.97
C PRO A 85 14.58 -7.69 5.03
N GLN A 86 14.31 -6.80 4.08
CA GLN A 86 13.30 -7.00 3.05
C GLN A 86 13.96 -7.44 1.74
N LYS A 87 13.25 -8.28 0.97
CA LYS A 87 13.71 -8.62 -0.38
C LYS A 87 13.51 -7.42 -1.31
N PRO A 88 14.32 -7.28 -2.36
CA PRO A 88 14.11 -6.23 -3.36
C PRO A 88 12.69 -6.28 -3.92
N PHE A 89 12.07 -5.10 -4.04
CA PHE A 89 10.74 -4.93 -4.61
C PHE A 89 9.60 -5.63 -3.83
N THR A 90 9.75 -5.91 -2.53
CA THR A 90 8.67 -6.53 -1.73
C THR A 90 8.10 -5.62 -0.65
N CYS A 91 8.74 -4.48 -0.37
CA CYS A 91 8.33 -3.55 0.68
C CYS A 91 8.70 -2.11 0.30
N PHE A 92 7.73 -1.19 0.38
CA PHE A 92 7.96 0.24 0.15
C PHE A 92 7.06 1.08 1.05
N MET A 93 7.38 2.37 1.18
CA MET A 93 6.59 3.33 1.94
C MET A 93 6.30 4.61 1.16
N ILE A 94 5.25 5.29 1.59
CA ILE A 94 4.83 6.64 1.17
C ILE A 94 4.40 7.40 2.42
N ASP A 95 4.72 8.67 2.49
CA ASP A 95 4.21 9.57 3.52
C ASP A 95 2.94 10.27 3.00
N TYR A 96 1.91 10.32 3.85
CA TYR A 96 0.65 11.03 3.65
C TYR A 96 0.63 12.30 4.53
N GLU A 97 0.33 13.45 3.94
CA GLU A 97 0.43 14.76 4.61
C GLU A 97 -0.90 15.44 4.95
N ASP A 98 -2.05 14.91 4.51
CA ASP A 98 -3.39 15.48 4.77
C ASP A 98 -3.57 16.97 4.40
N ASN A 99 -2.84 17.45 3.39
CA ASN A 99 -2.86 18.84 2.96
C ASN A 99 -4.16 19.25 2.23
N ARG A 100 -4.89 18.29 1.66
CA ARG A 100 -6.12 18.51 0.88
C ARG A 100 -7.13 17.39 1.08
N VAL A 101 -8.35 17.76 1.43
CA VAL A 101 -9.48 16.83 1.49
C VAL A 101 -9.92 16.45 0.06
N GLY A 102 -10.14 15.16 -0.18
CA GLY A 102 -10.60 14.63 -1.45
C GLY A 102 -10.69 13.10 -1.43
N GLU A 103 -11.38 12.54 -2.42
CA GLU A 103 -11.33 11.10 -2.69
C GLU A 103 -10.16 10.84 -3.64
N TYR A 104 -9.31 9.89 -3.27
CA TYR A 104 -8.15 9.50 -4.05
C TYR A 104 -8.29 8.02 -4.40
N ILE A 105 -7.83 7.63 -5.59
CA ILE A 105 -7.74 6.22 -5.99
C ILE A 105 -6.28 5.89 -6.16
N TYR A 106 -5.87 4.68 -5.78
CA TYR A 106 -4.54 4.19 -6.05
C TYR A 106 -4.56 2.90 -6.83
N SER A 107 -3.61 2.79 -7.77
CA SER A 107 -3.30 1.56 -8.46
C SER A 107 -2.02 0.98 -7.87
N LEU A 108 -2.05 -0.26 -7.41
CA LEU A 108 -0.86 -1.04 -7.05
C LEU A 108 -0.40 -1.88 -8.24
N PHE A 109 0.89 -1.81 -8.53
CA PHE A 109 1.51 -2.51 -9.64
C PHE A 109 2.37 -3.65 -9.13
N MET A 110 2.00 -4.87 -9.49
CA MET A 110 2.63 -6.10 -9.04
C MET A 110 3.08 -6.95 -10.24
N THR A 111 3.96 -7.89 -9.97
CA THR A 111 4.43 -8.90 -10.90
C THR A 111 4.29 -10.26 -10.22
N ASP A 112 3.61 -11.19 -10.88
CA ASP A 112 3.40 -12.54 -10.34
C ASP A 112 4.64 -13.44 -10.49
N SER A 113 4.50 -14.68 -10.02
CA SER A 113 5.53 -15.74 -10.12
C SER A 113 5.94 -16.08 -11.56
N HIS A 114 5.11 -15.77 -12.55
CA HIS A 114 5.34 -16.00 -13.97
C HIS A 114 5.82 -14.75 -14.72
N ARG A 115 6.13 -13.66 -13.98
CA ARG A 115 6.54 -12.36 -14.52
C ARG A 115 5.43 -11.64 -15.29
N GLN A 116 4.17 -11.98 -15.04
CA GLN A 116 3.02 -11.26 -15.58
C GLN A 116 2.78 -10.01 -14.73
N ASN A 117 2.58 -8.88 -15.42
CA ASN A 117 2.23 -7.64 -14.75
C ASN A 117 0.77 -7.67 -14.36
N ILE A 118 0.52 -7.39 -13.08
CA ILE A 118 -0.79 -7.30 -12.47
C ILE A 118 -0.97 -5.87 -11.98
N ILE A 119 -2.14 -5.32 -12.24
CA ILE A 119 -2.57 -4.02 -11.73
C ILE A 119 -3.74 -4.31 -10.80
N LEU A 120 -3.62 -3.87 -9.56
CA LEU A 120 -4.71 -3.86 -8.60
C LEU A 120 -5.17 -2.42 -8.49
N ASP A 121 -6.46 -2.17 -8.58
CA ASP A 121 -7.06 -0.85 -8.37
C ASP A 121 -7.89 -0.83 -7.08
N PRO A 122 -7.26 -1.05 -5.90
CA PRO A 122 -7.94 -0.95 -4.61
C PRO A 122 -8.47 0.47 -4.37
N LYS A 123 -9.59 0.56 -3.66
CA LYS A 123 -10.23 1.84 -3.34
C LYS A 123 -9.60 2.47 -2.10
N ILE A 124 -9.30 3.78 -2.13
CA ILE A 124 -9.04 4.57 -0.91
C ILE A 124 -10.27 5.43 -0.66
N GLU A 125 -10.81 5.36 0.55
CA GLU A 125 -11.76 6.34 1.03
C GLU A 125 -11.01 7.27 1.97
N ASN A 126 -10.43 8.33 1.42
CA ASN A 126 -9.85 9.38 2.24
C ASN A 126 -10.96 10.35 2.68
N GLY A 127 -10.93 10.73 3.96
CA GLY A 127 -12.08 11.19 4.73
C GLY A 127 -12.94 12.29 4.10
N GLY A 128 -14.27 12.09 4.17
CA GLY A 128 -15.23 13.18 4.33
C GLY A 128 -16.05 13.61 3.11
N GLY A 129 -15.95 12.91 1.98
CA GLY A 129 -16.72 13.20 0.76
C GLY A 129 -18.22 12.94 0.86
N LYS A 130 -18.96 13.60 1.77
CA LYS A 130 -20.36 13.91 1.48
C LYS A 130 -20.36 15.11 0.54
N VAL A 131 -20.42 14.84 -0.77
CA VAL A 131 -21.01 15.81 -1.70
C VAL A 131 -22.47 16.03 -1.24
N PRO A 132 -22.92 17.27 -1.00
CA PRO A 132 -24.33 17.56 -0.70
C PRO A 132 -25.27 17.12 -1.82
#